data_AF-A0A3A5JDN5-F1
#
_entry.id   AF-A0A3A5JDN5-F1
#
_cell.length_a   1.000
_cell.length_b   1.000
_cell.length_c   1.000
_cell.angle_alpha   90.00
_cell.angle_beta   90.00
_cell.angle_gamma   90.00
#
_symmetry.space_group_name_H-M   'P 1'
#
loop_
_entity.id
_entity.type
_entity.pdbx_description
1 polymer ?
#
loop_
_entity_poly.entity_id
_entity_poly.type
_entity_poly.pdbx_seq_one_letter_code
_entity_poly.pdbx_strand_id
1 'polypeptide(L)' 'MTSDDPVAWEYHTLRPPREATKKEASDPIAELNELGAEGWELVTTVEYSGGGTKYLVLKRPRDATTDTQ' A
#
# COMPACT_ATOMS: atom_id res chain seq x y z
N MET A 1 -6.64 -17.99 27.28
CA MET A 1 -6.56 -16.52 27.22
C MET A 1 -6.34 -16.21 25.75
N THR A 2 -7.37 -15.71 25.08
CA THR A 2 -7.23 -15.25 23.68
C THR A 2 -6.58 -13.89 23.79
N SER A 3 -5.27 -13.83 23.60
CA SER A 3 -4.61 -12.54 23.43
C SER A 3 -5.07 -12.01 22.08
N ASP A 4 -6.17 -11.27 22.10
CA ASP A 4 -6.62 -10.40 21.01
C ASP A 4 -5.70 -9.17 21.05
N ASP A 5 -4.40 -9.41 20.87
CA ASP A 5 -3.47 -8.32 20.68
C ASP A 5 -3.90 -7.65 19.37
N PRO A 6 -4.19 -6.34 19.37
CA PRO A 6 -4.62 -5.67 18.17
C PRO A 6 -3.54 -5.86 17.11
N VAL A 7 -3.89 -6.52 16.00
CA VAL A 7 -2.96 -6.74 14.89
C VAL A 7 -2.41 -5.38 14.48
N ALA A 8 -1.12 -5.17 14.72
CA ALA A 8 -0.45 -3.97 14.27
C ALA A 8 -0.38 -4.00 12.75
N TRP A 9 -0.79 -2.95 12.08
CA TRP A 9 -0.77 -2.86 10.62
C TRP A 9 0.31 -1.89 10.17
N GLU A 10 1.05 -2.27 9.15
CA GLU A 10 1.91 -1.36 8.41
C GLU A 10 1.18 -0.88 7.15
N TYR A 11 1.27 0.41 6.84
CA TYR A 11 0.62 1.01 5.68
C TYR A 11 1.66 1.60 4.73
N HIS A 12 1.49 1.34 3.44
CA HIS A 12 2.34 1.87 2.37
C HIS A 12 1.49 2.61 1.35
N THR A 13 1.97 3.76 0.90
CA THR A 13 1.29 4.54 -0.15
C THR A 13 2.13 4.50 -1.42
N LEU A 14 1.65 3.77 -2.42
CA LEU A 14 2.26 3.77 -3.75
C LEU A 14 1.70 4.94 -4.55
N ARG A 15 2.60 5.73 -5.14
CA ARG A 15 2.22 6.77 -6.09
C ARG A 15 2.55 6.25 -7.49
N PRO A 16 1.55 6.02 -8.36
CA PRO A 16 1.80 5.59 -9.73
C PRO A 16 2.79 6.54 -10.42
N PRO A 17 3.72 6.01 -11.22
CA PRO A 17 4.64 6.84 -11.99
C PRO A 17 3.84 7.83 -12.84
N ARG A 18 4.18 9.12 -12.73
CA ARG A 18 3.66 10.15 -13.63
C ARG A 18 4.69 10.36 -14.72
N GLU A 19 4.45 9.80 -15.90
CA GLU A 19 5.27 10.15 -17.05
C GLU A 19 5.17 11.65 -17.32
N ALA A 20 6.31 12.27 -17.67
CA ALA A 20 6.45 13.71 -17.89
C ALA A 20 5.47 14.26 -18.96
N THR A 21 4.89 13.36 -19.76
CA THR A 21 3.90 13.61 -20.82
C THR A 21 2.44 13.42 -20.38
N LYS A 22 2.11 13.72 -19.12
CA LYS A 22 0.82 14.33 -18.72
C LYS A 22 -0.52 13.74 -19.26
N LYS A 23 -0.61 12.46 -19.66
CA LYS A 23 -1.89 11.87 -20.09
C LYS A 23 -2.26 10.53 -19.49
N GLU A 24 -1.32 9.63 -19.20
CA GLU A 24 -1.64 8.36 -18.55
C GLU A 24 -0.63 8.11 -17.44
N ALA A 25 -1.10 7.72 -16.26
CA ALA A 25 -0.22 7.15 -15.24
C ALA A 25 0.29 5.83 -15.80
N SER A 26 1.60 5.56 -15.71
CA SER A 26 2.09 4.23 -16.11
C SER A 26 1.42 3.19 -15.21
N ASP A 27 1.10 2.05 -15.80
CA ASP A 27 0.43 0.96 -15.12
C ASP A 27 1.28 0.44 -13.93
N PRO A 28 0.78 0.50 -12.68
CA PRO A 28 1.55 0.16 -11.50
C PRO A 28 1.54 -1.36 -11.19
N ILE A 29 1.13 -2.23 -12.13
CA ILE A 29 1.02 -3.68 -11.86
C ILE A 29 2.36 -4.28 -11.42
N ALA A 30 3.48 -3.82 -11.97
CA ALA A 30 4.80 -4.32 -11.58
C ALA A 30 5.07 -4.09 -10.09
N GLU A 31 4.98 -2.84 -9.62
CA GLU A 31 5.15 -2.47 -8.21
C GLU A 31 4.10 -3.15 -7.31
N LEU A 32 2.85 -3.27 -7.77
CA LEU A 32 1.81 -3.96 -7.01
C LEU A 32 2.09 -5.46 -6.86
N ASN A 33 2.64 -6.12 -7.88
CA ASN A 33 3.02 -7.53 -7.79
C ASN A 33 4.23 -7.73 -6.85
N GLU A 34 5.21 -6.82 -6.88
CA GLU A 34 6.33 -6.85 -5.94
C GLU A 34 5.86 -6.69 -4.50
N LEU A 35 5.01 -5.68 -4.24
CA LEU A 35 4.41 -5.45 -2.93
C LEU A 35 3.52 -6.65 -2.51
N GLY A 36 2.76 -7.22 -3.43
CA GLY A 36 1.97 -8.43 -3.18
C GLY A 36 2.83 -9.63 -2.77
N ALA A 37 4.01 -9.80 -3.40
CA ALA A 37 4.97 -10.82 -3.02
C ALA A 37 5.59 -10.58 -1.62
N GLU A 38 5.70 -9.33 -1.20
CA GLU A 38 6.12 -8.93 0.16
C GLU A 38 5.00 -9.00 1.22
N GLY A 39 3.78 -9.41 0.83
CA GLY A 39 2.64 -9.56 1.73
C GLY A 39 1.76 -8.30 1.89
N TRP A 40 1.91 -7.31 1.01
CA TRP A 40 1.05 -6.13 0.99
C TRP A 40 -0.28 -6.40 0.27
N GLU A 41 -1.36 -5.94 0.88
CA GLU A 41 -2.73 -6.01 0.37
C GLU A 41 -3.24 -4.60 0.02
N LEU A 42 -3.76 -4.41 -1.19
CA LEU A 42 -4.38 -3.16 -1.60
C LEU A 42 -5.68 -2.93 -0.81
N VAL A 43 -5.75 -1.80 -0.09
CA VAL A 43 -6.89 -1.44 0.75
C VAL A 43 -7.84 -0.49 0.04
N THR A 44 -7.28 0.60 -0.49
CA THR A 44 -8.07 1.68 -1.08
C THR A 44 -7.23 2.57 -1.98
N THR A 45 -7.92 3.39 -2.76
CA THR A 45 -7.32 4.41 -3.61
C THR A 45 -7.76 5.79 -3.13
N VAL A 46 -6.81 6.68 -2.87
CA VAL A 46 -7.11 8.07 -2.47
C VAL A 46 -7.14 8.95 -3.72
N GLU A 47 -8.31 9.52 -4.00
CA GLU A 47 -8.55 10.43 -5.13
C GLU A 47 -8.75 11.86 -4.62
N TYR A 48 -8.05 12.83 -5.21
CA TYR A 48 -8.33 14.24 -4.93
C TYR A 48 -9.53 14.71 -5.75
N SER A 49 -10.45 15.43 -5.11
CA SER A 49 -11.51 16.17 -5.78
C SER A 49 -10.89 17.25 -6.68
N GLY A 50 -10.70 16.95 -7.97
CA GLY A 50 -10.05 17.86 -8.92
C GLY A 50 -9.30 17.19 -10.08
N GLY A 51 -9.22 15.86 -10.14
CA GLY A 51 -8.69 15.16 -11.31
C GLY A 51 -7.16 15.17 -11.38
N GLY A 52 -6.52 14.35 -10.54
CA GLY A 52 -5.08 14.09 -10.59
C GLY A 52 -4.66 12.93 -9.70
N THR A 53 -3.73 12.09 -10.20
CA THR A 53 -3.20 10.82 -9.65
C THR A 53 -3.04 10.87 -8.13
N LYS A 54 -3.90 10.21 -7.33
CA LYS A 54 -4.11 8.76 -7.08
C LYS A 54 -2.98 8.14 -6.27
N TYR A 55 -3.19 7.97 -4.96
CA TYR A 55 -2.37 7.10 -4.12
C TYR A 55 -3.06 5.75 -3.97
N LEU A 56 -2.30 4.66 -4.11
CA LEU A 56 -2.75 3.33 -3.75
C LEU A 56 -2.29 3.07 -2.32
N VAL A 57 -3.24 2.82 -1.42
CA VAL A 57 -2.94 2.51 -0.03
C VAL A 57 -2.94 1.01 0.11
N LEU A 58 -1.80 0.46 0.49
CA LEU A 58 -1.62 -0.94 0.83
C LEU A 58 -1.42 -1.10 2.33
N LYS A 59 -1.81 -2.25 2.87
CA LYS A 59 -1.54 -2.64 4.26
C LYS A 59 -0.89 -4.01 4.29
N ARG A 60 -0.10 -4.28 5.32
CA ARG A 60 0.29 -5.64 5.69
C ARG A 60 0.27 -5.80 7.21
N PRO A 61 0.01 -7.01 7.74
CA PRO A 61 0.21 -7.25 9.16
C PRO A 61 1.67 -6.99 9.49
N ARG A 62 1.94 -6.16 10.49
CA ARG A 62 3.26 -5.99 11.07
C ARG A 62 3.50 -7.25 11.89
N ASP A 63 4.44 -8.09 11.49
CA ASP A 63 4.83 -9.26 12.28
C ASP A 63 5.01 -8.82 13.74
N ALA A 64 4.18 -9.36 14.63
CA ALA A 64 4.30 -9.16 16.07
C ALA A 64 5.55 -9.88 16.66
N THR A 65 6.50 -10.23 15.80
CA THR A 65 7.66 -11.07 16.11
C THR A 65 8.90 -10.19 16.28
N THR A 66 8.79 -9.10 17.05
CA THR A 66 9.96 -8.43 17.66
C THR A 66 9.56 -7.69 18.93
N ASP A 67 8.91 -8.38 19.87
CA ASP A 67 8.93 -7.96 21.27
C ASP A 67 9.15 -9.18 22.15
N THR A 68 10.42 -9.50 22.35
CA THR A 68 10.88 -10.33 23.47
C THR A 68 12.25 -9.80 23.85
N GLN A 69 12.28 -8.88 24.82
CA GLN A 69 13.42 -8.68 25.70
C GLN A 69 12.94 -8.69 27.15
#